data_AF-A0A6I5PB07-F1
#
_entry.id   AF-A0A6I5PB07-F1
#
_cell.length_a   1.000
_cell.length_b   1.000
_cell.length_c   1.000
_cell.angle_alpha   90.00
_cell.angle_beta   90.00
_cell.angle_gamma   90.00
#
_symmetry.space_group_name_H-M   'P 1'
#
loop_
_entity.id
_entity.type
_entity.pdbx_description
1 polymer ?
#
loop_
_entity_poly.entity_id
_entity_poly.type
_entity_poly.pdbx_seq_one_letter_code
_entity_poly.pdbx_strand_id
1 'polypeptide(L)'
;MTASKMEKFDWTKFLHEFNSVLFELYKLEQLEQGEDVLDISYLRPGAAVEEIAAAEDRLGIQLPPSYKAFLRVSKGFGWQSESAQVGALLSTNKIEWLSSYDPEWIEIYGGDEISHEEHLKNQD
;
A
#
# COMPACT_ATOMS: atom_id res chain seq x y z
N MET A 1 14.62 -17.79 -25.02
CA MET A 1 14.75 -16.72 -24.01
C MET A 1 14.19 -17.27 -22.71
N THR A 2 15.05 -17.52 -21.74
CA THR A 2 14.69 -18.09 -20.43
C THR A 2 13.95 -17.03 -19.63
N ALA A 3 12.70 -17.31 -19.25
CA ALA A 3 12.00 -16.55 -18.23
C ALA A 3 12.86 -16.58 -16.95
N SER A 4 13.46 -15.44 -16.61
CA SER A 4 14.14 -15.27 -15.34
C SER A 4 13.16 -15.63 -14.23
N LYS A 5 13.49 -16.61 -13.40
CA LYS A 5 12.76 -16.95 -12.19
C LYS A 5 12.87 -15.74 -11.27
N MET A 6 11.93 -14.80 -11.38
CA MET A 6 11.88 -13.60 -10.58
C MET A 6 11.82 -14.05 -9.11
N GLU A 7 12.91 -13.84 -8.37
CA GLU A 7 12.96 -14.19 -6.96
C GLU A 7 11.83 -13.47 -6.23
N LYS A 8 11.14 -14.20 -5.35
CA LYS A 8 10.01 -13.66 -4.59
C LYS A 8 10.54 -12.57 -3.67
N PHE A 9 10.03 -11.34 -3.82
CA PHE A 9 10.41 -10.22 -2.97
C PHE A 9 10.09 -10.50 -1.50
N ASP A 10 11.06 -10.26 -0.61
CA ASP A 10 10.91 -10.47 0.83
C ASP A 10 10.27 -9.24 1.50
N TRP A 11 8.94 -9.21 1.48
CA TRP A 11 8.16 -8.18 2.15
C TRP A 11 8.37 -8.15 3.67
N THR A 12 8.70 -9.29 4.30
CA THR A 12 8.90 -9.33 5.76
C THR A 12 10.13 -8.53 6.11
N LYS A 13 11.26 -8.86 5.49
CA LYS A 13 12.52 -8.15 5.70
C LYS A 13 12.37 -6.66 5.36
N PHE A 14 11.86 -6.35 4.17
CA PHE A 14 11.73 -4.97 3.71
C PHE A 14 10.88 -4.13 4.66
N LEU A 15 9.71 -4.62 5.08
CA LEU A 15 8.80 -3.82 5.91
C LEU A 15 9.33 -3.60 7.32
N HIS A 16 10.07 -4.55 7.89
CA HIS A 16 10.73 -4.34 9.18
C HIS A 16 11.88 -3.33 9.08
N GLU A 17 12.69 -3.40 8.02
CA GLU A 17 13.75 -2.42 7.76
C GLU A 17 13.16 -1.03 7.52
N PHE A 18 12.14 -0.93 6.67
CA PHE A 18 11.47 0.31 6.33
C PHE A 18 10.76 0.94 7.55
N ASN A 19 10.08 0.13 8.37
CA ASN A 19 9.49 0.59 9.62
C ASN A 19 10.53 1.19 10.57
N SER A 20 11.70 0.56 10.67
CA SER A 20 12.80 1.04 11.53
C SER A 20 13.35 2.38 11.02
N VAL A 21 13.51 2.53 9.70
CA VAL A 21 13.94 3.78 9.09
C VAL A 21 12.93 4.90 9.34
N LEU A 22 11.63 4.64 9.14
CA LEU A 22 10.61 5.65 9.41
C LEU A 22 10.55 6.04 10.89
N PHE A 23 10.66 5.06 11.79
CA PHE A 23 10.69 5.34 13.22
C PHE A 23 11.82 6.30 13.58
N GLU A 24 13.05 6.05 13.11
CA GLU A 24 14.17 6.97 13.40
C GLU A 24 14.01 8.34 12.74
N LEU A 25 13.41 8.43 11.54
CA LEU A 25 13.14 9.71 10.88
C LEU A 25 12.13 10.57 11.67
N TYR A 26 11.03 9.97 12.12
CA TYR A 26 9.95 10.69 12.80
C TYR A 26 10.15 10.85 14.31
N LYS A 27 11.05 10.07 14.90
CA LYS A 27 11.44 10.21 16.31
C LYS A 27 12.01 11.59 16.62
N LEU A 28 12.77 12.19 15.69
CA LEU A 28 13.31 13.54 15.87
C LEU A 28 12.20 14.58 15.91
N GLU A 29 11.21 14.48 15.02
CA GLU A 29 10.05 15.38 14.98
C GLU A 29 9.21 15.28 16.27
N GLN A 30 8.96 14.06 16.77
CA GLN A 30 8.23 13.84 18.03
C GLN A 30 8.97 14.43 19.24
N LEU A 31 10.30 14.24 19.31
CA LEU A 31 11.13 14.81 20.36
C LEU A 31 11.11 16.35 20.36
N GLU A 32 11.13 16.97 19.18
CA GLU A 32 11.04 18.42 19.04
C GLU A 32 9.67 18.97 19.48
N GLN A 33 8.61 18.20 19.30
CA GLN A 33 7.25 18.55 19.73
C GLN A 33 7.00 18.29 21.23
N GLY A 34 7.98 17.73 21.95
CA GLY A 34 7.85 17.42 23.37
C GLY A 34 6.86 16.28 23.65
N GLU A 35 6.58 15.45 22.64
CA GLU A 35 5.77 14.25 22.79
C GLU A 35 6.59 13.12 23.43
N ASP A 36 5.94 12.28 24.25
CA ASP A 36 6.55 11.03 24.66
C ASP A 36 6.75 10.16 23.41
N VAL A 37 8.00 9.80 23.11
CA VAL A 37 8.33 8.92 21.98
C VAL A 37 7.76 7.53 22.27
N LEU A 38 6.57 7.27 21.74
CA LEU A 38 5.97 5.95 21.78
C LEU A 38 6.68 5.08 20.73
N ASP A 39 7.07 3.86 21.11
CA ASP A 39 7.55 2.83 20.17
C ASP A 39 6.37 2.35 19.30
N ILE A 40 5.99 3.18 18.33
CA ILE A 40 4.88 2.91 17.43
C ILE A 40 5.40 2.22 16.18
N SER A 41 4.97 0.98 16.00
CA SER A 41 5.07 0.31 14.70
C SER A 41 4.07 0.94 13.73
N TYR A 42 4.57 1.37 12.58
CA TYR A 42 3.76 1.74 11.42
C TYR A 42 3.20 0.52 10.69
N LEU A 43 3.73 -0.67 10.98
CA LEU A 43 3.14 -1.93 10.54
C LEU A 43 1.91 -2.25 11.36
N ARG A 44 0.86 -2.67 10.66
CA ARG A 44 -0.33 -3.28 11.23
C ARG A 44 -0.15 -4.80 11.25
N PRO A 45 -0.92 -5.55 12.07
CA PRO A 45 -0.89 -7.00 12.00
C PRO A 45 -1.12 -7.51 10.58
N GLY A 46 -0.43 -8.57 10.19
CA GLY A 46 -0.66 -9.23 8.90
C GLY A 46 -2.12 -9.65 8.71
N ALA A 47 -2.58 -9.60 7.46
CA ALA A 47 -3.90 -10.07 7.09
C ALA A 47 -3.97 -11.60 7.12
N ALA A 48 -5.05 -12.12 7.70
CA ALA A 48 -5.40 -13.53 7.60
C ALA A 48 -5.77 -13.89 6.14
N VAL A 49 -5.72 -15.19 5.81
CA VAL A 49 -6.04 -15.66 4.45
C VAL A 49 -7.48 -15.32 4.09
N GLU A 50 -8.39 -15.39 5.07
CA GLU A 50 -9.81 -15.10 4.94
C GLU A 50 -10.07 -13.61 4.72
N GLU A 51 -9.28 -12.73 5.36
CA GLU A 51 -9.38 -11.27 5.16
C GLU A 51 -8.96 -10.89 3.73
N ILE A 52 -7.96 -11.56 3.16
CA ILE A 52 -7.52 -11.34 1.78
C ILE A 52 -8.57 -11.87 0.80
N ALA A 53 -9.11 -13.08 1.04
CA ALA A 53 -10.17 -13.65 0.20
C ALA A 53 -11.43 -12.77 0.19
N ALA A 54 -11.85 -12.26 1.35
CA ALA A 54 -12.98 -11.34 1.44
C ALA A 54 -12.74 -10.02 0.68
N ALA A 55 -11.50 -9.52 0.64
CA ALA A 55 -11.15 -8.35 -0.15
C ALA A 55 -11.20 -8.66 -1.67
N GLU A 56 -10.67 -9.81 -2.10
CA GLU A 56 -10.75 -10.28 -3.48
C GLU A 56 -12.20 -10.43 -3.95
N ASP A 57 -13.05 -11.06 -3.13
CA ASP A 57 -14.48 -11.24 -3.41
C ASP A 57 -15.21 -9.90 -3.53
N ARG A 58 -14.96 -8.96 -2.59
CA ARG A 58 -15.57 -7.63 -2.61
C ARG A 58 -15.14 -6.80 -3.83
N LEU A 59 -13.87 -6.87 -4.20
CA LEU A 59 -13.32 -6.10 -5.33
C LEU A 59 -13.60 -6.77 -6.69
N GLY A 60 -14.01 -8.03 -6.70
CA GLY A 60 -14.26 -8.80 -7.92
C GLY A 60 -12.98 -9.17 -8.69
N ILE A 61 -11.82 -9.15 -8.04
CA ILE A 61 -10.52 -9.43 -8.66
C ILE A 61 -9.66 -10.35 -7.82
N GLN A 62 -8.72 -11.04 -8.46
CA GLN A 62 -7.61 -11.70 -7.76
C GLN A 62 -6.49 -10.67 -7.55
N LEU A 63 -6.14 -10.41 -6.31
CA LEU A 63 -5.06 -9.49 -5.98
C LEU A 63 -3.72 -10.07 -6.47
N PRO A 64 -2.80 -9.21 -6.95
CA PRO A 64 -1.48 -9.66 -7.39
C PRO A 64 -0.74 -10.46 -6.30
N PRO A 65 -0.02 -11.55 -6.64
CA PRO A 65 0.65 -12.38 -5.66
C PRO A 65 1.62 -11.62 -4.73
N SER A 66 2.32 -10.62 -5.26
CA SER A 66 3.21 -9.77 -4.46
C SER A 66 2.43 -8.92 -3.46
N TYR A 67 1.29 -8.36 -3.87
CA TYR A 67 0.44 -7.56 -2.98
C TYR A 67 -0.20 -8.42 -1.87
N LYS A 68 -0.62 -9.65 -2.19
CA LYS A 68 -1.04 -10.62 -1.17
C LYS A 68 0.09 -10.98 -0.20
N ALA A 69 1.34 -11.02 -0.66
CA ALA A 69 2.49 -11.26 0.22
C ALA A 69 2.76 -10.06 1.14
N PHE A 70 2.64 -8.83 0.64
CA PHE A 70 2.66 -7.61 1.45
C PHE A 70 1.58 -7.63 2.53
N LEU A 71 0.32 -7.87 2.15
CA LEU A 71 -0.82 -7.85 3.07
C LEU A 71 -0.71 -8.87 4.20
N ARG A 72 -0.11 -10.04 3.94
CA ARG A 72 0.18 -11.06 4.97
C ARG A 72 1.21 -10.61 6.00
N VAL A 73 2.09 -9.67 5.65
CA VAL A 73 3.05 -9.08 6.60
C VAL A 73 2.39 -7.92 7.33
N SER A 74 1.68 -7.04 6.61
CA SER A 74 1.03 -5.88 7.20
C SER A 74 -0.26 -5.52 6.46
N LYS A 75 -1.40 -5.55 7.17
CA LYS A 75 -2.71 -5.14 6.60
C LYS A 75 -2.88 -3.62 6.61
N GLY A 76 -2.03 -2.95 5.84
CA GLY A 76 -1.92 -1.49 5.80
C GLY A 76 -0.62 -1.00 6.42
N PHE A 77 -0.37 0.30 6.35
CA PHE A 77 0.88 0.91 6.78
C PHE A 77 0.63 2.38 7.13
N GLY A 78 1.29 2.91 8.16
CA GLY A 78 1.21 4.34 8.50
C GLY A 78 0.74 4.59 9.94
N TRP A 79 0.51 5.86 10.27
CA TRP A 79 0.15 6.25 11.63
C TRP A 79 -1.13 5.56 12.10
N GLN A 80 -1.19 5.20 13.39
CA GLN A 80 -2.38 4.58 13.97
C GLN A 80 -3.52 5.59 14.21
N SER A 81 -3.24 6.89 14.12
CA SER A 81 -4.29 7.91 14.18
C SER A 81 -5.00 8.01 12.82
N GLU A 82 -6.33 7.99 12.86
CA GLU A 82 -7.18 8.12 11.66
C GLU A 82 -7.01 9.48 10.95
N SER A 83 -6.39 10.46 11.61
CA SER A 83 -6.18 11.82 11.10
C SER A 83 -4.92 12.01 10.25
N ALA A 84 -3.95 11.09 10.32
CA ALA A 84 -2.70 11.18 9.56
C ALA A 84 -2.78 10.27 8.31
N GLN A 85 -3.66 10.62 7.39
CA GLN A 85 -3.92 9.85 6.16
C GLN A 85 -2.85 10.05 5.07
N VAL A 86 -1.98 11.06 5.20
CA VAL A 86 -0.91 11.32 4.23
C VAL A 86 0.11 10.20 4.28
N GLY A 87 0.17 9.39 3.22
CA GLY A 87 1.12 8.27 3.09
C GLY A 87 0.67 6.96 3.75
N ALA A 88 -0.57 6.85 4.25
CA ALA A 88 -1.07 5.61 4.82
C ALA A 88 -1.53 4.61 3.74
N LEU A 89 -1.16 3.33 3.88
CA LEU A 89 -1.69 2.24 3.07
C LEU A 89 -2.91 1.62 3.75
N LEU A 90 -3.98 1.43 2.98
CA LEU A 90 -5.26 0.90 3.44
C LEU A 90 -5.17 -0.57 3.89
N SER A 91 -5.97 -0.93 4.89
CA SER A 91 -6.18 -2.31 5.32
C SER A 91 -7.12 -3.08 4.38
N THR A 92 -7.12 -4.41 4.46
CA THR A 92 -7.90 -5.31 3.57
C THR A 92 -9.40 -4.97 3.47
N ASN A 93 -10.00 -4.52 4.57
CA ASN A 93 -11.40 -4.11 4.64
C ASN A 93 -11.67 -2.67 4.12
N LYS A 94 -10.64 -1.91 3.76
CA LYS A 94 -10.71 -0.52 3.30
C LYS A 94 -10.20 -0.32 1.88
N ILE A 95 -9.39 -1.23 1.33
CA ILE A 95 -8.93 -1.18 -0.08
C ILE A 95 -10.15 -1.07 -0.98
N GLU A 96 -10.18 -0.11 -1.90
CA GLU A 96 -11.32 0.11 -2.78
C GLU A 96 -10.85 0.65 -4.13
N TRP A 97 -11.68 0.51 -5.17
CA TRP A 97 -11.47 1.17 -6.45
C TRP A 97 -11.47 2.69 -6.28
N LEU A 98 -10.51 3.38 -6.92
CA LEU A 98 -10.39 4.84 -6.83
C LEU A 98 -11.69 5.55 -7.22
N SER A 99 -12.37 5.06 -8.26
CA SER A 99 -13.67 5.60 -8.70
C SER A 99 -14.78 5.56 -7.65
N SER A 100 -14.70 4.62 -6.70
CA SER A 100 -15.64 4.50 -5.59
C SER A 100 -15.14 5.20 -4.33
N TYR A 101 -13.83 5.25 -4.13
CA TYR A 101 -13.20 5.87 -2.97
C TYR A 101 -13.14 7.40 -3.06
N ASP A 102 -12.79 7.93 -4.23
CA ASP A 102 -12.64 9.35 -4.51
C ASP A 102 -13.05 9.68 -5.96
N PRO A 103 -14.35 9.86 -6.22
CA PRO A 103 -14.86 10.12 -7.56
C PRO A 103 -14.44 11.50 -8.10
N GLU A 104 -14.17 12.47 -7.24
CA GLU A 104 -13.72 13.82 -7.66
C GLU A 104 -12.33 13.74 -8.30
N TRP A 105 -11.45 12.87 -7.80
CA TRP A 105 -10.15 12.63 -8.43
C TRP A 105 -10.28 12.07 -9.85
N ILE A 106 -11.27 11.21 -10.10
CA ILE A 106 -11.55 10.73 -11.46
C ILE A 106 -12.09 11.85 -12.34
N GLU A 107 -12.91 12.75 -11.82
CA GLU A 107 -13.40 13.91 -12.58
C GLU A 107 -12.25 14.85 -12.99
N ILE A 108 -11.28 15.07 -12.10
CA ILE A 108 -10.14 15.96 -12.37
C ILE A 108 -9.11 15.32 -13.32
N TYR A 109 -8.82 14.03 -13.16
CA TYR A 109 -7.70 13.36 -13.82
C TYR A 109 -8.07 12.22 -14.77
N GLY A 110 -9.31 11.76 -14.79
CA GLY A 110 -9.78 10.62 -15.59
C GLY A 110 -10.08 10.92 -17.07
N GLY A 111 -9.61 12.06 -17.59
CA GLY A 111 -9.71 12.39 -19.01
C GLY A 111 -8.92 11.42 -19.88
N ASP A 112 -9.30 11.32 -21.17
CA ASP A 112 -8.83 10.37 -22.20
C ASP A 112 -7.46 9.71 -21.92
N GLU A 113 -7.47 8.64 -21.12
CA GLU A 113 -6.32 7.75 -20.99
C GLU A 113 -6.13 7.04 -22.33
N ILE A 114 -5.21 7.56 -23.15
CA ILE A 114 -4.51 6.70 -24.09
C ILE A 114 -3.77 5.68 -23.22
N SER A 115 -4.16 4.41 -23.30
CA SER A 115 -3.45 3.36 -22.56
C SER A 115 -1.95 3.45 -22.90
N HIS A 116 -1.07 3.15 -21.94
CA HIS A 116 0.38 3.16 -22.21
C HIS A 116 0.74 2.26 -23.42
N GLU A 117 -0.06 1.22 -23.69
CA GLU A 117 0.06 0.36 -24.86
C GLU A 117 -0.37 1.00 -26.18
N GLU A 118 -1.29 1.96 -26.18
CA GLU A 118 -1.67 2.75 -27.37
C GLU A 118 -0.72 3.91 -27.64
N HIS A 119 -0.12 4.49 -26.59
CA HIS A 119 0.86 5.58 -26.76
C HIS A 119 2.12 5.10 -27.49
N LEU A 120 2.51 3.84 -27.31
CA LEU A 120 3.65 3.22 -28.00
C LEU A 120 3.36 2.82 -29.46
N LYS A 121 2.08 2.65 -29.84
CA LYS A 121 1.68 2.27 -31.20
C LYS A 121 1.57 3.46 -32.17
N ASN A 122 1.54 4.68 -31.63
CA ASN A 122 1.33 5.92 -32.40
C ASN A 122 2.64 6.72 -32.60
N GLN A 123 3.80 6.10 -32.43
CA GLN A 123 5.12 6.73 -32.59
C GLN A 123 5.87 6.36 -33.89
N ASP A 124 5.18 5.79 -34.89
CA ASP A 124 5.73 5.52 -36.23
C ASP A 124 5.24 6.52 -37.28
#